data_AF-A0A8T1UN86-F1
#
_entry.id   AF-A0A8T1UN86-F1
#
_cell.length_a   1.000
_cell.length_b   1.000
_cell.length_c   1.000
_cell.angle_alpha   90.00
_cell.angle_beta   90.00
_cell.angle_gamma   90.00
#
_symmetry.space_group_name_H-M   'P 1'
#
loop_
_entity.id
_entity.type
_entity.pdbx_description
1 polymer ?
#
loop_
_entity_poly.entity_id
_entity_poly.type
_entity_poly.pdbx_seq_one_letter_code
_entity_poly.pdbx_strand_id
1 'polypeptide(L)'
;MSAAANAVGYDVPNGDFCAYLKGFWKRNLEWRRFGASFKHLRSTNNIVFIEEDLDAARQPNTQFLRWSFGRTLKQQDLASAYTVQFIPDEQGTFMEWSFEGVTCHGVFKPEANVAILNFCLQESMVTITYRVLDANTMAVCIVDVDSEHTPTIQYGNMYRINPSKRVAIGGTFACDEALAVPLQYLLKNAVWNVDVDLQWLRYGSVTDFEEWSSDVVNPARPVDLVLLLVRLSDLEAAHPELQLSKKSDDVVDGPINQFLGGLEQYNTMATAPMVVLLCPCPPTTATRFDAMEREVQSKIGALQNVTMQSSGLLLSLFEQQYTTAFYDAIADKRQHSPYTQAMLNVMSLSLCRQICRLFRAASSRKKVIVLDCDNTLWGGAVAEVGPSGIDLGPRFLSLQRFVVAQQQRGMLLALCSKNILEDVTAAFTQRRDDMVLDLDKHVVATKVNWQPKSENIAQLAKELSLGLDSFIFIDDNPLECNEVATALPSITFASKFE
;
A
#
# COMPACT_ATOMS: atom_id res chain seq x y z
N MET A 1 -6.49 45.43 -9.91
CA MET A 1 -5.56 44.68 -9.05
C MET A 1 -6.20 43.32 -8.81
N SER A 2 -5.77 42.30 -9.57
CA SER A 2 -6.29 40.94 -9.40
C SER A 2 -5.77 40.37 -8.08
N ALA A 3 -6.67 39.86 -7.25
CA ALA A 3 -6.32 39.06 -6.10
C ALA A 3 -5.43 37.91 -6.57
N ALA A 4 -4.18 37.89 -6.10
CA ALA A 4 -3.31 36.75 -6.26
C ALA A 4 -3.98 35.57 -5.56
N ALA A 5 -4.25 34.51 -6.33
CA ALA A 5 -4.66 33.24 -5.76
C ALA A 5 -3.61 32.84 -4.71
N ASN A 6 -4.04 32.62 -3.47
CA ASN A 6 -3.23 32.03 -2.42
C ASN A 6 -2.71 30.67 -2.95
N ALA A 7 -1.47 30.66 -3.44
CA ALA A 7 -0.73 29.43 -3.61
C ALA A 7 -0.52 28.89 -2.19
N VAL A 8 -1.31 27.88 -1.81
CA VAL A 8 -1.17 27.15 -0.57
C VAL A 8 0.25 26.59 -0.56
N GLY A 9 1.16 27.22 0.19
CA GLY A 9 2.49 26.69 0.43
C GLY A 9 2.33 25.39 1.22
N TYR A 10 3.07 24.36 0.83
CA TYR A 10 3.13 23.14 1.62
C TYR A 10 3.97 23.42 2.86
N ASP A 11 3.35 23.35 4.04
CA ASP A 11 4.06 23.45 5.31
C ASP A 11 4.50 22.06 5.77
N VAL A 12 5.77 21.93 6.15
CA VAL A 12 6.26 20.73 6.84
C VAL A 12 5.54 20.64 8.19
N PRO A 13 4.67 19.65 8.41
CA PRO A 13 3.83 19.59 9.61
C PRO A 13 4.65 19.43 10.87
N ASN A 14 4.24 20.19 11.89
CA ASN A 14 4.98 20.42 13.14
C ASN A 14 6.41 20.95 12.95
N GLY A 15 6.79 21.37 11.73
CA GLY A 15 8.17 21.75 11.40
C GLY A 15 9.16 20.57 11.43
N ASP A 16 8.69 19.32 11.48
CA ASP A 16 9.55 18.14 11.62
C ASP A 16 10.23 17.76 10.29
N PHE A 17 11.29 18.50 10.00
CA PHE A 17 12.11 18.27 8.81
C PHE A 17 12.87 16.94 8.84
N CYS A 18 13.16 16.43 10.04
CA CYS A 18 13.83 15.14 10.20
C CYS A 18 12.93 14.01 9.68
N ALA A 19 11.67 13.96 10.12
CA ALA A 19 10.71 12.98 9.62
C ALA A 19 10.45 13.15 8.12
N TYR A 20 10.40 14.39 7.62
CA TYR A 20 10.23 14.67 6.20
C TYR A 20 11.36 14.05 5.36
N LEU A 21 12.62 14.12 5.77
CA LEU A 21 13.73 13.67 4.92
C LEU A 21 13.82 12.14 4.73
N LYS A 22 13.31 11.34 5.67
CA LYS A 22 13.48 9.88 5.68
C LYS A 22 12.93 9.22 4.40
N GLY A 23 13.70 8.36 3.75
CA GLY A 23 13.30 7.54 2.60
C GLY A 23 14.21 7.68 1.37
N PHE A 24 13.74 7.11 0.26
CA PHE A 24 14.44 7.18 -1.03
C PHE A 24 14.03 8.41 -1.83
N TRP A 25 15.02 9.04 -2.46
CA TRP A 25 14.85 10.22 -3.29
C TRP A 25 15.61 10.07 -4.60
N LYS A 26 14.99 10.48 -5.70
CA LYS A 26 15.63 10.69 -6.99
C LYS A 26 16.09 12.13 -7.05
N ARG A 27 17.39 12.35 -7.08
CA ARG A 27 17.97 13.68 -7.24
C ARG A 27 18.44 13.86 -8.68
N ASN A 28 17.93 14.90 -9.32
CA ASN A 28 18.29 15.29 -10.68
C ASN A 28 18.82 16.72 -10.64
N LEU A 29 20.10 16.93 -10.94
CA LEU A 29 20.74 18.25 -10.92
C LEU A 29 21.41 18.56 -12.26
N GLU A 30 21.37 19.83 -12.65
CA GLU A 30 22.24 20.39 -13.70
C GLU A 30 23.43 21.09 -13.05
N TRP A 31 24.65 20.75 -13.49
CA TRP A 31 25.88 21.41 -13.05
C TRP A 31 26.29 22.49 -14.04
N ARG A 32 26.53 23.71 -13.54
CA ARG A 32 26.96 24.86 -14.32
C ARG A 32 28.12 25.57 -13.63
N ARG A 33 28.95 26.25 -14.43
CA ARG A 33 30.02 27.13 -13.95
C ARG A 33 29.56 28.59 -14.03
N PHE A 34 29.78 29.36 -12.97
CA PHE A 34 29.56 30.80 -13.02
C PHE A 34 30.61 31.47 -13.91
N GLY A 35 30.15 32.35 -14.80
CA GLY A 35 30.97 33.05 -15.80
C GLY A 35 30.10 33.69 -16.87
N ALA A 36 30.69 34.47 -17.78
CA ALA A 36 29.95 35.28 -18.77
C ALA A 36 28.98 34.49 -19.66
N SER A 37 29.20 33.18 -19.85
CA SER A 37 28.37 32.31 -20.68
C SER A 37 27.54 31.27 -19.91
N PHE A 38 27.52 31.32 -18.56
CA PHE A 38 26.82 30.37 -17.65
C PHE A 38 26.72 28.94 -18.19
N LYS A 39 27.89 28.36 -18.49
CA LYS A 39 28.01 27.16 -19.33
C LYS A 39 27.58 25.91 -18.58
N HIS A 40 26.73 25.10 -19.21
CA HIS A 40 26.39 23.75 -18.73
C HIS A 40 27.61 22.82 -18.77
N LEU A 41 27.84 22.10 -17.67
CA LEU A 41 28.94 21.15 -17.53
C LEU A 41 28.46 19.70 -17.71
N ARG A 42 27.46 19.28 -16.93
CA ARG A 42 26.82 17.94 -17.01
C ARG A 42 25.51 17.93 -16.22
N SER A 43 24.70 16.89 -16.40
CA SER A 43 23.59 16.56 -15.49
C SER A 43 23.93 15.34 -14.65
N THR A 44 23.49 15.34 -13.39
CA THR A 44 23.66 14.22 -12.45
C THR A 44 22.30 13.70 -12.01
N ASN A 45 22.12 12.39 -12.13
CA ASN A 45 20.89 11.70 -11.70
C ASN A 45 21.28 10.57 -10.75
N ASN A 46 21.07 10.75 -9.45
CA ASN A 46 21.42 9.75 -8.45
C ASN A 46 20.27 9.46 -7.49
N ILE A 47 20.38 8.34 -6.79
CA ILE A 47 19.50 7.95 -5.69
C ILE A 47 20.15 8.47 -4.41
N VAL A 48 19.35 9.12 -3.58
CA VAL A 48 19.70 9.50 -2.22
C VAL A 48 18.79 8.71 -1.30
N PHE A 49 19.37 7.99 -0.35
CA PHE A 49 18.63 7.31 0.70
C PHE A 49 18.98 7.96 2.03
N ILE A 50 17.96 8.37 2.77
CA ILE A 50 18.10 9.01 4.08
C ILE A 50 17.36 8.15 5.09
N GLU A 51 18.05 7.61 6.08
CA GLU A 51 17.46 6.74 7.09
C GLU A 51 17.90 7.15 8.49
N GLU A 52 17.18 6.69 9.49
CA GLU A 52 17.57 6.91 10.88
C GLU A 52 18.79 6.05 11.23
N ASP A 53 19.81 6.69 11.81
CA ASP A 53 21.03 6.03 12.24
C ASP A 53 20.84 5.46 13.65
N LEU A 54 20.45 4.19 13.73
CA LEU A 54 20.18 3.51 15.00
C LEU A 54 21.45 3.20 15.81
N ASP A 55 22.62 3.23 15.17
CA ASP A 55 23.91 2.93 15.79
C ASP A 55 24.54 4.18 16.43
N ALA A 56 24.03 5.38 16.11
CA ALA A 56 24.50 6.64 16.66
C ALA A 56 24.13 6.79 18.15
N ALA A 57 25.03 7.39 18.93
CA ALA A 57 24.84 7.64 20.35
C ALA A 57 23.62 8.54 20.58
N ARG A 58 22.53 7.98 21.13
CA ARG A 58 21.30 8.72 21.41
C ARG A 58 21.52 9.76 22.51
N GLN A 59 21.25 11.03 22.19
CA GLN A 59 21.09 12.08 23.19
C GLN A 59 19.59 12.38 23.36
N PRO A 60 19.14 12.88 24.52
CA PRO A 60 17.76 13.29 24.70
C PRO A 60 17.38 14.35 23.67
N ASN A 61 16.23 14.16 23.01
CA ASN A 61 15.65 15.12 22.07
C ASN A 61 16.46 15.38 20.78
N THR A 62 17.33 14.45 20.36
CA THR A 62 18.03 14.52 19.07
C THR A 62 17.75 13.30 18.22
N GLN A 63 17.80 13.48 16.90
CA GLN A 63 17.68 12.39 15.93
C GLN A 63 18.90 12.38 15.02
N PHE A 64 19.34 11.20 14.60
CA PHE A 64 20.47 11.05 13.69
C PHE A 64 19.97 10.47 12.38
N LEU A 65 20.26 11.14 11.27
CA LEU A 65 19.95 10.64 9.94
C LEU A 65 21.23 10.37 9.16
N ARG A 66 21.27 9.26 8.43
CA ARG A 66 22.39 8.83 7.59
C ARG A 66 22.07 9.07 6.12
N TRP A 67 22.96 9.74 5.40
CA TRP A 67 22.87 9.95 3.95
C TRP A 67 23.68 8.90 3.20
N SER A 68 23.02 8.24 2.26
CA SER A 68 23.63 7.28 1.36
C SER A 68 23.32 7.62 -0.10
N PHE A 69 24.29 7.46 -1.00
CA PHE A 69 24.15 7.80 -2.42
C PHE A 69 24.43 6.59 -3.31
N GLY A 70 23.66 6.44 -4.39
CA GLY A 70 23.86 5.35 -5.35
C GLY A 70 23.22 5.59 -6.71
N ARG A 71 23.33 4.60 -7.60
CA ARG A 71 22.73 4.64 -8.95
C ARG A 71 21.38 3.93 -9.03
N THR A 72 21.17 2.94 -8.16
CA THR A 72 19.93 2.14 -8.11
C THR A 72 19.35 2.14 -6.70
N LEU A 73 18.16 1.56 -6.53
CA LEU A 73 17.50 1.39 -5.23
C LEU A 73 18.08 0.22 -4.42
N LYS A 74 18.98 -0.58 -4.99
CA LYS A 74 19.54 -1.75 -4.30
C LYS A 74 20.51 -1.28 -3.22
N GLN A 75 20.35 -1.80 -2.01
CA GLN A 75 21.14 -1.37 -0.84
C GLN A 75 22.65 -1.56 -1.03
N GLN A 76 23.07 -2.62 -1.76
CA GLN A 76 24.45 -2.87 -2.15
C GLN A 76 25.09 -1.79 -3.07
N ASP A 77 24.27 -1.00 -3.77
CA ASP A 77 24.75 0.05 -4.68
C ASP A 77 24.78 1.44 -3.99
N LEU A 78 24.37 1.50 -2.71
CA LEU A 78 24.35 2.71 -1.89
C LEU A 78 25.63 2.77 -1.06
N ALA A 79 26.36 3.89 -1.17
CA ALA A 79 27.49 4.19 -0.31
C ALA A 79 27.10 5.24 0.72
N SER A 80 27.27 4.92 2.01
CA SER A 80 27.12 5.88 3.11
C SER A 80 28.11 7.01 2.94
N ALA A 81 27.63 8.25 3.08
CA ALA A 81 28.46 9.44 2.94
C ALA A 81 28.68 10.15 4.27
N TYR A 82 27.61 10.48 5.00
CA TYR A 82 27.69 11.19 6.28
C TYR A 82 26.43 10.99 7.12
N THR A 83 26.56 11.17 8.43
CA THR A 83 25.45 11.14 9.40
C THR A 83 25.28 12.53 10.00
N VAL A 84 24.05 13.05 10.01
CA VAL A 84 23.70 14.37 10.53
C VAL A 84 22.86 14.24 11.78
N GLN A 85 23.26 14.97 12.82
CA GLN A 85 22.50 15.16 14.04
C GLN A 85 21.48 16.29 13.86
N PHE A 86 20.22 16.04 14.20
CA PHE A 86 19.12 16.99 14.20
C PHE A 86 18.79 17.39 15.62
N ILE A 87 18.82 18.70 15.88
CA ILE A 87 18.60 19.32 17.18
C ILE A 87 17.43 20.31 17.01
N PRO A 88 16.22 19.98 17.49
CA PRO A 88 15.09 20.90 17.48
C PRO A 88 15.39 22.19 18.27
N ASP A 89 14.97 23.33 17.73
CA ASP A 89 15.16 24.67 18.33
C ASP A 89 13.87 25.49 18.19
N GLU A 90 13.68 26.55 18.99
CA GLU A 90 12.46 27.38 18.97
C GLU A 90 12.19 28.00 17.58
N GLN A 91 13.24 28.24 16.79
CA GLN A 91 13.16 28.87 15.48
C GLN A 91 13.32 27.89 14.30
N GLY A 92 13.30 26.58 14.54
CA GLY A 92 13.42 25.55 13.51
C GLY A 92 14.21 24.31 13.93
N THR A 93 15.14 23.86 13.09
CA THR A 93 15.98 22.69 13.41
C THR A 93 17.43 22.97 13.09
N PHE A 94 18.29 22.92 14.09
CA PHE A 94 19.73 22.99 13.91
C PHE A 94 20.26 21.60 13.54
N MET A 95 21.28 21.58 12.67
CA MET A 95 21.91 20.37 12.18
C MET A 95 23.42 20.45 12.36
N GLU A 96 24.03 19.36 12.81
CA GLU A 96 25.48 19.25 12.98
C GLU A 96 25.98 17.89 12.49
N TRP A 97 27.14 17.87 11.83
CA TRP A 97 27.81 16.64 11.42
C TRP A 97 29.31 16.81 11.28
N SER A 98 30.04 15.70 11.19
CA SER A 98 31.43 15.70 10.79
C SER A 98 31.56 15.20 9.35
N PHE A 99 32.34 15.90 8.53
CA PHE A 99 32.67 15.49 7.18
C PHE A 99 34.18 15.64 6.97
N GLU A 100 34.86 14.57 6.58
CA GLU A 100 36.32 14.51 6.45
C GLU A 100 37.08 15.02 7.70
N GLY A 101 36.50 14.79 8.89
CA GLY A 101 37.09 15.22 10.17
C GLY A 101 36.84 16.69 10.53
N VAL A 102 36.09 17.44 9.71
CA VAL A 102 35.72 18.84 9.99
C VAL A 102 34.25 18.93 10.40
N THR A 103 33.95 19.73 11.43
CA THR A 103 32.58 19.99 11.87
C THR A 103 31.87 20.91 10.86
N CYS A 104 30.68 20.49 10.47
CA CYS A 104 29.80 21.16 9.54
C CYS A 104 28.45 21.43 10.21
N HIS A 105 27.73 22.45 9.73
CA HIS A 105 26.50 22.91 10.36
C HIS A 105 25.41 23.22 9.34
N GLY A 106 24.16 23.14 9.77
CA GLY A 106 23.01 23.50 8.97
C GLY A 106 21.83 23.95 9.80
N VAL A 107 20.85 24.56 9.14
CA VAL A 107 19.61 25.03 9.75
C VAL A 107 18.45 24.79 8.80
N PHE A 108 17.34 24.28 9.34
CA PHE A 108 16.03 24.31 8.69
C PHE A 108 15.16 25.38 9.33
N LYS A 109 14.50 26.19 8.49
CA LYS A 109 13.54 27.22 8.88
C LYS A 109 12.14 26.83 8.38
N PRO A 110 11.23 26.39 9.28
CA PRO A 110 9.87 25.97 8.92
C PRO A 110 9.09 27.06 8.17
N GLU A 111 9.16 28.32 8.62
CA GLU A 111 8.42 29.44 8.00
C GLU A 111 8.77 29.67 6.52
N ALA A 112 10.02 29.37 6.13
CA ALA A 112 10.48 29.50 4.75
C ALA A 112 10.42 28.16 3.99
N ASN A 113 10.22 27.04 4.69
CA ASN A 113 10.38 25.69 4.18
C ASN A 113 11.74 25.47 3.49
N VAL A 114 12.80 26.04 4.09
CA VAL A 114 14.17 26.00 3.56
C VAL A 114 15.14 25.43 4.58
N ALA A 115 15.96 24.47 4.15
CA ALA A 115 17.15 24.02 4.86
C ALA A 115 18.42 24.46 4.15
N ILE A 116 19.42 24.87 4.91
CA ILE A 116 20.77 25.18 4.43
C ILE A 116 21.74 24.31 5.19
N LEU A 117 22.58 23.58 4.46
CA LEU A 117 23.66 22.74 4.98
C LEU A 117 24.99 23.30 4.46
N ASN A 118 25.88 23.67 5.37
CA ASN A 118 27.20 24.19 5.04
C ASN A 118 28.27 23.16 5.37
N PHE A 119 28.94 22.67 4.34
CA PHE A 119 30.13 21.83 4.44
C PHE A 119 31.35 22.75 4.45
N CYS A 120 32.01 22.80 5.61
CA CYS A 120 33.22 23.58 5.83
C CYS A 120 34.43 22.65 5.62
N LEU A 121 34.91 22.52 4.39
CA LEU A 121 36.09 21.70 4.08
C LEU A 121 37.36 22.51 4.34
N GLN A 122 38.53 21.86 4.37
CA GLN A 122 39.80 22.54 4.66
C GLN A 122 40.15 23.65 3.66
N GLU A 123 39.87 23.42 2.37
CA GLU A 123 40.25 24.33 1.27
C GLU A 123 39.06 24.77 0.40
N SER A 124 37.84 24.38 0.76
CA SER A 124 36.63 24.70 -0.01
C SER A 124 35.39 24.81 0.89
N MET A 125 34.35 25.43 0.36
CA MET A 125 33.07 25.54 1.05
C MET A 125 31.95 25.11 0.10
N VAL A 126 31.13 24.16 0.56
CA VAL A 126 29.95 23.71 -0.18
C VAL A 126 28.70 24.04 0.62
N THR A 127 27.82 24.85 0.05
CA THR A 127 26.51 25.16 0.63
C THR A 127 25.43 24.46 -0.16
N ILE A 128 24.65 23.62 0.51
CA ILE A 128 23.47 22.96 -0.05
C ILE A 128 22.22 23.63 0.51
N THR A 129 21.35 24.10 -0.37
CA THR A 129 20.02 24.62 -0.02
C THR A 129 18.95 23.66 -0.51
N TYR A 130 18.12 23.18 0.41
CA TYR A 130 16.89 22.46 0.12
C TYR A 130 15.71 23.39 0.33
N ARG A 131 14.77 23.42 -0.61
CA ARG A 131 13.48 24.08 -0.43
C ARG A 131 12.38 23.05 -0.61
N VAL A 132 11.59 22.82 0.43
CA VAL A 132 10.44 21.92 0.36
C VAL A 132 9.36 22.60 -0.50
N LEU A 133 8.92 21.88 -1.53
CA LEU A 133 7.87 22.36 -2.44
C LEU A 133 6.53 21.67 -2.12
N ASP A 134 6.57 20.37 -1.83
CA ASP A 134 5.45 19.54 -1.42
C ASP A 134 5.92 18.30 -0.64
N ALA A 135 4.99 17.41 -0.26
CA ALA A 135 5.26 16.19 0.50
C ALA A 135 6.32 15.24 -0.11
N ASN A 136 6.49 15.30 -1.43
CA ASN A 136 7.33 14.39 -2.20
C ASN A 136 8.38 15.10 -3.07
N THR A 137 8.44 16.44 -3.03
CA THR A 137 9.33 17.22 -3.89
C THR A 137 10.07 18.30 -3.10
N MET A 138 11.39 18.35 -3.30
CA MET A 138 12.25 19.46 -2.89
C MET A 138 12.99 20.05 -4.09
N ALA A 139 13.16 21.36 -4.13
CA ALA A 139 14.20 21.98 -4.94
C ALA A 139 15.54 21.90 -4.21
N VAL A 140 16.62 21.71 -4.96
CA VAL A 140 17.98 21.62 -4.44
C VAL A 140 18.88 22.57 -5.20
N CYS A 141 19.69 23.33 -4.48
CA CYS A 141 20.77 24.14 -5.01
C CYS A 141 22.05 23.82 -4.24
N ILE A 142 23.15 23.59 -4.93
CA ILE A 142 24.47 23.34 -4.34
C ILE A 142 25.41 24.37 -4.94
N VAL A 143 25.99 25.20 -4.09
CA VAL A 143 27.06 26.13 -4.48
C VAL A 143 28.35 25.61 -3.88
N ASP A 144 29.37 25.47 -4.72
CA ASP A 144 30.70 25.03 -4.32
C ASP A 144 31.71 26.09 -4.76
N VAL A 145 32.58 26.48 -3.83
CA VAL A 145 33.72 27.37 -4.06
C VAL A 145 34.98 26.63 -3.65
N ASP A 146 35.82 26.34 -4.64
CA ASP A 146 37.12 25.72 -4.47
C ASP A 146 38.24 26.75 -4.22
N SER A 147 39.45 26.25 -3.97
CA SER A 147 40.66 27.04 -3.77
C SER A 147 41.09 27.81 -5.03
N GLU A 148 40.54 27.49 -6.19
CA GLU A 148 40.72 28.24 -7.45
C GLU A 148 39.75 29.43 -7.58
N HIS A 149 38.90 29.67 -6.56
CA HIS A 149 37.89 30.72 -6.53
C HIS A 149 36.91 30.68 -7.72
N THR A 150 36.67 29.49 -8.29
CA THR A 150 35.77 29.34 -9.44
C THR A 150 34.42 28.78 -8.97
N PRO A 151 33.43 29.63 -8.66
CA PRO A 151 32.16 29.13 -8.13
C PRO A 151 31.44 28.27 -9.17
N THR A 152 30.95 27.12 -8.72
CA THR A 152 30.05 26.29 -9.49
C THR A 152 28.70 26.17 -8.80
N ILE A 153 27.66 25.93 -9.59
CA ILE A 153 26.30 25.72 -9.09
C ILE A 153 25.73 24.44 -9.67
N GLN A 154 25.16 23.62 -8.81
CA GLN A 154 24.30 22.51 -9.20
C GLN A 154 22.89 22.85 -8.74
N TYR A 155 21.90 22.75 -9.63
CA TYR A 155 20.52 22.99 -9.23
C TYR A 155 19.57 22.03 -9.91
N GLY A 156 18.44 21.77 -9.27
CA GLY A 156 17.40 20.88 -9.78
C GLY A 156 16.47 20.44 -8.66
N ASN A 157 15.96 19.22 -8.76
CA ASN A 157 14.92 18.72 -7.86
C ASN A 157 15.27 17.36 -7.28
N MET A 158 14.71 17.10 -6.09
CA MET A 158 14.61 15.80 -5.47
C MET A 158 13.15 15.35 -5.43
N TYR A 159 12.89 14.15 -5.92
CA TYR A 159 11.57 13.53 -5.93
C TYR A 159 11.60 12.25 -5.09
N ARG A 160 10.66 12.07 -4.17
CA ARG A 160 10.58 10.86 -3.37
C ARG A 160 10.28 9.65 -4.27
N ILE A 161 11.05 8.57 -4.15
CA ILE A 161 10.88 7.34 -4.95
C ILE A 161 10.19 6.30 -4.09
N ASN A 162 9.19 5.61 -4.66
CA ASN A 162 8.44 4.54 -4.01
C ASN A 162 8.14 4.88 -2.55
N PRO A 163 7.47 6.03 -2.27
CA PRO A 163 7.11 6.34 -0.89
C PRO A 163 6.37 5.13 -0.34
N SER A 164 6.88 4.57 0.76
CA SER A 164 6.15 3.52 1.46
C SER A 164 4.71 3.96 1.68
N LYS A 165 3.79 3.06 1.39
CA LYS A 165 2.37 3.35 1.48
C LYS A 165 2.01 3.43 2.95
N ARG A 166 1.66 4.62 3.41
CA ARG A 166 1.37 4.87 4.83
C ARG A 166 -0.06 4.44 5.11
N VAL A 167 -0.23 3.52 6.04
CA VAL A 167 -1.55 3.05 6.49
C VAL A 167 -1.72 3.45 7.95
N ALA A 168 -2.71 4.29 8.22
CA ALA A 168 -3.11 4.59 9.58
C ALA A 168 -4.14 3.55 10.04
N ILE A 169 -3.94 2.96 11.21
CA ILE A 169 -4.84 1.98 11.80
C ILE A 169 -5.25 2.46 13.19
N GLY A 170 -6.56 2.59 13.41
CA GLY A 170 -7.13 2.89 14.72
C GLY A 170 -8.15 1.85 15.14
N GLY A 171 -8.41 1.72 16.44
CA GLY A 171 -9.45 0.84 16.95
C GLY A 171 -10.16 1.41 18.18
N THR A 172 -11.39 0.97 18.41
CA THR A 172 -12.14 1.29 19.65
C THR A 172 -11.70 0.43 20.83
N PHE A 173 -10.92 -0.62 20.58
CA PHE A 173 -10.39 -1.57 21.56
C PHE A 173 -8.86 -1.70 21.40
N ALA A 174 -8.19 -2.22 22.43
CA ALA A 174 -6.74 -2.41 22.42
C ALA A 174 -6.35 -3.49 21.39
N CYS A 175 -5.68 -3.08 20.32
CA CYS A 175 -5.42 -3.97 19.17
C CYS A 175 -4.07 -3.76 18.48
N ASP A 176 -3.33 -2.72 18.84
CA ASP A 176 -2.05 -2.34 18.25
C ASP A 176 -0.97 -3.42 18.44
N GLU A 177 -0.59 -3.73 19.68
CA GLU A 177 0.46 -4.73 19.95
C GLU A 177 0.08 -6.12 19.42
N ALA A 178 -1.20 -6.47 19.56
CA ALA A 178 -1.72 -7.79 19.21
C ALA A 178 -1.79 -8.03 17.69
N LEU A 179 -2.07 -6.98 16.89
CA LEU A 179 -2.20 -7.09 15.43
C LEU A 179 -0.93 -6.68 14.67
N ALA A 180 -0.04 -5.88 15.25
CA ALA A 180 1.14 -5.35 14.58
C ALA A 180 2.03 -6.45 14.00
N VAL A 181 2.44 -7.42 14.83
CA VAL A 181 3.33 -8.51 14.42
C VAL A 181 2.73 -9.39 13.31
N PRO A 182 1.52 -9.97 13.47
CA PRO A 182 0.94 -10.80 12.42
C PRO A 182 0.65 -10.02 11.14
N LEU A 183 0.21 -8.76 11.24
CA LEU A 183 -0.05 -7.93 10.06
C LEU A 183 1.24 -7.59 9.30
N GLN A 184 2.31 -7.18 9.98
CA GLN A 184 3.60 -6.92 9.35
C GLN A 184 4.15 -8.16 8.64
N TYR A 185 4.04 -9.34 9.28
CA TYR A 185 4.43 -10.60 8.66
C TYR A 185 3.63 -10.87 7.38
N LEU A 186 2.30 -10.70 7.43
CA LEU A 186 1.45 -10.89 6.25
C LEU A 186 1.80 -9.89 5.15
N LEU A 187 2.01 -8.61 5.45
CA LEU A 187 2.32 -7.58 4.46
C LEU A 187 3.64 -7.86 3.74
N LYS A 188 4.67 -8.27 4.48
CA LYS A 188 5.98 -8.64 3.92
C LYS A 188 5.88 -9.76 2.88
N ASN A 189 4.93 -10.67 3.03
CA ASN A 189 4.75 -11.82 2.14
C ASN A 189 3.64 -11.61 1.08
N ALA A 190 2.61 -10.82 1.38
CA ALA A 190 1.44 -10.66 0.53
C ALA A 190 1.48 -9.42 -0.39
N VAL A 191 2.27 -8.40 -0.04
CA VAL A 191 2.40 -7.16 -0.83
C VAL A 191 3.80 -7.07 -1.41
N TRP A 192 4.00 -7.71 -2.55
CA TRP A 192 5.28 -7.69 -3.27
C TRP A 192 5.53 -6.30 -3.88
N ASN A 193 6.76 -5.79 -3.70
CA ASN A 193 7.23 -4.52 -4.25
C ASN A 193 6.48 -3.26 -3.78
N VAL A 194 5.74 -3.33 -2.67
CA VAL A 194 5.20 -2.15 -1.99
C VAL A 194 5.65 -2.21 -0.54
N ASP A 195 6.46 -1.23 -0.14
CA ASP A 195 6.77 -1.03 1.27
C ASP A 195 5.55 -0.38 1.94
N VAL A 196 5.08 -0.93 3.06
CA VAL A 196 3.89 -0.46 3.77
C VAL A 196 4.30 -0.02 5.17
N ASP A 197 4.13 1.27 5.44
CA ASP A 197 4.44 1.88 6.73
C ASP A 197 3.16 1.94 7.58
N LEU A 198 3.13 1.18 8.67
CA LEU A 198 1.97 1.11 9.56
C LEU A 198 2.09 2.16 10.67
N GLN A 199 1.12 3.07 10.73
CA GLN A 199 0.94 3.99 11.83
C GLN A 199 -0.25 3.53 12.68
N TRP A 200 -0.04 3.31 13.96
CA TRP A 200 -1.13 3.07 14.91
C TRP A 200 -1.60 4.41 15.48
N LEU A 201 -2.91 4.67 15.36
CA LEU A 201 -3.56 5.79 16.02
C LEU A 201 -3.66 5.50 17.51
N ARG A 202 -3.65 6.56 18.32
CA ARG A 202 -3.70 6.44 19.78
C ARG A 202 -4.99 5.71 20.20
N TYR A 203 -4.85 4.69 21.04
CA TYR A 203 -6.00 4.02 21.64
C TYR A 203 -6.91 5.03 22.37
N GLY A 204 -8.21 4.93 22.11
CA GLY A 204 -9.23 5.83 22.64
C GLY A 204 -9.51 7.09 21.82
N SER A 205 -8.68 7.41 20.82
CA SER A 205 -8.90 8.61 19.99
C SER A 205 -10.02 8.47 18.96
N VAL A 206 -10.28 7.26 18.44
CA VAL A 206 -11.17 7.03 17.27
C VAL A 206 -12.58 7.60 17.42
N THR A 207 -13.08 7.75 18.64
CA THR A 207 -14.41 8.30 18.95
C THR A 207 -14.47 9.82 18.86
N ASP A 208 -13.34 10.52 18.87
CA ASP A 208 -13.23 11.97 18.78
C ASP A 208 -12.42 12.38 17.54
N PHE A 209 -13.10 12.91 16.52
CA PHE A 209 -12.48 13.33 15.28
C PHE A 209 -11.34 14.34 15.48
N GLU A 210 -11.44 15.24 16.47
CA GLU A 210 -10.39 16.24 16.71
C GLU A 210 -9.08 15.58 17.15
N GLU A 211 -9.13 14.46 17.87
CA GLU A 211 -7.94 13.79 18.41
C GLU A 211 -7.10 13.07 17.33
N TRP A 212 -7.74 12.44 16.34
CA TRP A 212 -7.02 11.64 15.32
C TRP A 212 -6.98 12.28 13.93
N SER A 213 -7.80 13.30 13.64
CA SER A 213 -7.83 13.93 12.31
C SER A 213 -6.51 14.59 11.91
N SER A 214 -5.77 15.15 12.86
CA SER A 214 -4.46 15.77 12.61
C SER A 214 -3.45 14.77 12.03
N ASP A 215 -3.51 13.51 12.44
CA ASP A 215 -2.62 12.44 12.01
C ASP A 215 -2.90 11.91 10.60
N VAL A 216 -4.09 12.19 10.05
CA VAL A 216 -4.57 11.55 8.80
C VAL A 216 -5.14 12.51 7.75
N VAL A 217 -5.64 13.69 8.13
CA VAL A 217 -6.21 14.67 7.19
C VAL A 217 -5.12 15.54 6.60
N ASN A 218 -4.26 16.14 7.44
CA ASN A 218 -3.14 16.99 7.01
C ASN A 218 -1.80 16.59 7.66
N PRO A 219 -1.35 15.32 7.49
CA PRO A 219 -0.13 14.84 8.13
C PRO A 219 1.16 15.27 7.42
N ALA A 220 2.29 15.18 8.13
CA ALA A 220 3.63 15.45 7.56
C ALA A 220 4.01 14.59 6.37
N ARG A 221 3.43 13.41 6.35
CA ARG A 221 3.51 12.49 5.24
C ARG A 221 2.09 12.04 4.94
N PRO A 222 1.60 12.24 3.69
CA PRO A 222 0.27 11.80 3.30
C PRO A 222 0.00 10.36 3.73
N VAL A 223 -1.18 10.13 4.29
CA VAL A 223 -1.67 8.77 4.54
C VAL A 223 -2.29 8.26 3.25
N ASP A 224 -1.96 7.04 2.84
CA ASP A 224 -2.51 6.42 1.63
C ASP A 224 -3.79 5.62 1.91
N LEU A 225 -4.03 5.23 3.16
CA LEU A 225 -5.21 4.48 3.61
C LEU A 225 -5.43 4.62 5.12
N VAL A 226 -6.69 4.79 5.53
CA VAL A 226 -7.09 4.72 6.95
C VAL A 226 -7.95 3.49 7.19
N LEU A 227 -7.61 2.69 8.20
CA LEU A 227 -8.38 1.51 8.63
C LEU A 227 -8.85 1.72 10.07
N LEU A 228 -10.15 1.68 10.30
CA LEU A 228 -10.75 1.79 11.64
C LEU A 228 -11.38 0.46 12.04
N LEU A 229 -10.93 -0.12 13.14
CA LEU A 229 -11.49 -1.31 13.77
C LEU A 229 -12.52 -0.89 14.82
N VAL A 230 -13.80 -0.97 14.49
CA VAL A 230 -14.87 -0.39 15.30
C VAL A 230 -15.76 -1.49 15.85
N ARG A 231 -15.77 -1.66 17.16
CA ARG A 231 -16.73 -2.51 17.82
C ARG A 231 -17.90 -1.65 18.32
N LEU A 232 -19.08 -1.92 17.80
CA LEU A 232 -20.27 -1.11 18.06
C LEU A 232 -20.65 -1.01 19.54
N SER A 233 -20.38 -2.04 20.34
CA SER A 233 -20.60 -2.00 21.80
C SER A 233 -19.76 -0.94 22.50
N ASP A 234 -18.61 -0.57 21.95
CA ASP A 234 -17.70 0.43 22.53
C ASP A 234 -18.19 1.86 22.27
N LEU A 235 -18.97 2.05 21.21
CA LEU A 235 -19.61 3.34 20.91
C LEU A 235 -20.86 3.57 21.76
N GLU A 236 -21.48 2.50 22.27
CA GLU A 236 -22.65 2.62 23.17
C GLU A 236 -22.23 2.68 24.64
N ALA A 237 -21.20 1.90 25.03
CA ALA A 237 -20.68 1.93 26.37
C ALA A 237 -19.85 3.20 26.59
N ALA A 238 -20.19 3.98 27.61
CA ALA A 238 -19.33 5.04 28.14
C ALA A 238 -18.10 4.41 28.80
N HIS A 239 -17.18 3.84 28.03
CA HIS A 239 -15.92 3.33 28.56
C HIS A 239 -15.09 4.54 29.03
N PRO A 240 -14.61 4.59 30.28
CA PRO A 240 -13.95 5.77 30.83
C PRO A 240 -12.74 6.24 30.00
N GLU A 241 -12.04 5.30 29.37
CA GLU A 241 -10.86 5.57 28.54
C GLU A 241 -11.20 6.02 27.10
N LEU A 242 -12.45 5.88 26.66
CA LEU A 242 -12.94 6.40 25.36
C LEU A 242 -13.56 7.81 25.49
N GLN A 243 -13.67 8.33 26.72
CA GLN A 243 -14.21 9.66 27.04
C GLN A 243 -13.12 10.59 27.60
N LEU A 244 -11.92 10.57 27.00
CA LEU A 244 -10.78 11.37 27.46
C LEU A 244 -10.98 12.88 27.26
N SER A 245 -11.89 13.29 26.37
CA SER A 245 -12.24 14.69 26.13
C SER A 245 -13.75 14.94 26.35
N LYS A 246 -14.06 15.97 27.16
CA LYS A 246 -15.39 16.56 27.50
C LYS A 246 -16.35 15.75 28.40
N LYS A 247 -16.29 16.07 29.71
CA LYS A 247 -17.50 16.28 30.52
C LYS A 247 -18.13 17.61 30.10
N SER A 248 -19.03 17.60 29.12
CA SER A 248 -19.93 18.73 28.87
C SER A 248 -21.35 18.21 28.84
N ASP A 249 -22.18 18.70 29.77
CA ASP A 249 -23.60 18.35 29.97
C ASP A 249 -24.53 18.77 28.81
N ASP A 250 -23.99 19.07 27.61
CA ASP A 250 -24.70 19.77 26.51
C ASP A 250 -24.68 19.05 25.14
N VAL A 251 -24.39 17.75 25.05
CA VAL A 251 -24.48 17.02 23.77
C VAL A 251 -25.78 16.22 23.69
N VAL A 252 -26.70 16.70 22.85
CA VAL A 252 -28.02 16.10 22.55
C VAL A 252 -27.92 14.84 21.68
N ASP A 253 -26.73 14.52 21.16
CA ASP A 253 -26.48 13.38 20.26
C ASP A 253 -25.58 12.30 20.91
N GLY A 254 -25.98 11.03 20.80
CA GLY A 254 -25.22 9.90 21.37
C GLY A 254 -23.85 9.68 20.71
N PRO A 255 -22.92 8.92 21.33
CA PRO A 255 -21.54 8.79 20.84
C PRO A 255 -21.42 8.17 19.43
N ILE A 256 -22.41 7.40 18.99
CA ILE A 256 -22.50 6.88 17.62
C ILE A 256 -22.73 8.00 16.61
N ASN A 257 -23.61 8.97 16.91
CA ASN A 257 -23.84 10.13 16.04
C ASN A 257 -22.59 10.99 15.96
N GLN A 258 -21.84 11.14 17.06
CA GLN A 258 -20.55 11.82 17.06
C GLN A 258 -19.54 11.12 16.14
N PHE A 259 -19.41 9.79 16.25
CA PHE A 259 -18.54 9.00 15.39
C PHE A 259 -18.92 9.16 13.91
N LEU A 260 -20.21 9.04 13.57
CA LEU A 260 -20.72 9.22 12.21
C LEU A 260 -20.47 10.63 11.68
N GLY A 261 -20.65 11.66 12.51
CA GLY A 261 -20.32 13.05 12.16
C GLY A 261 -18.83 13.22 11.86
N GLY A 262 -17.95 12.53 12.60
CA GLY A 262 -16.51 12.48 12.30
C GLY A 262 -16.20 11.84 10.93
N LEU A 263 -16.91 10.77 10.55
CA LEU A 263 -16.78 10.16 9.23
C LEU A 263 -17.25 11.08 8.10
N GLU A 264 -18.32 11.83 8.32
CA GLU A 264 -18.82 12.83 7.36
C GLU A 264 -17.80 13.97 7.18
N GLN A 265 -17.22 14.47 8.27
CA GLN A 265 -16.14 15.46 8.22
C GLN A 265 -14.93 14.92 7.45
N TYR A 266 -14.48 13.70 7.78
CA TYR A 266 -13.37 13.04 7.08
C TYR A 266 -13.64 12.93 5.57
N ASN A 267 -14.85 12.53 5.18
CA ASN A 267 -15.25 12.38 3.78
C ASN A 267 -15.13 13.69 2.97
N THR A 268 -15.25 14.85 3.63
CA THR A 268 -15.11 16.16 2.98
C THR A 268 -13.69 16.71 2.99
N MET A 269 -12.90 16.39 4.02
CA MET A 269 -11.59 17.02 4.25
C MET A 269 -10.41 16.20 3.74
N ALA A 270 -10.49 14.86 3.80
CA ALA A 270 -9.40 13.98 3.45
C ALA A 270 -9.53 13.41 2.03
N THR A 271 -8.39 13.17 1.40
CA THR A 271 -8.31 12.51 0.08
C THR A 271 -7.98 11.03 0.17
N ALA A 272 -7.45 10.56 1.29
CA ALA A 272 -7.11 9.17 1.51
C ALA A 272 -8.38 8.35 1.74
N PRO A 273 -8.53 7.16 1.12
CA PRO A 273 -9.67 6.29 1.37
C PRO A 273 -9.65 5.75 2.80
N MET A 274 -10.84 5.66 3.39
CA MET A 274 -11.04 5.03 4.69
C MET A 274 -11.86 3.74 4.58
N VAL A 275 -11.48 2.73 5.35
CA VAL A 275 -12.27 1.51 5.55
C VAL A 275 -12.58 1.36 7.03
N VAL A 276 -13.86 1.35 7.37
CA VAL A 276 -14.37 1.02 8.70
C VAL A 276 -14.67 -0.47 8.74
N LEU A 277 -13.90 -1.23 9.49
CA LEU A 277 -14.14 -2.64 9.75
C LEU A 277 -14.95 -2.75 11.04
N LEU A 278 -16.23 -3.09 10.93
CA LEU A 278 -17.02 -3.40 12.09
C LEU A 278 -16.57 -4.74 12.67
N CYS A 279 -16.23 -4.74 13.96
CA CYS A 279 -15.73 -5.91 14.67
C CYS A 279 -16.86 -6.56 15.49
N PRO A 280 -16.90 -7.90 15.62
CA PRO A 280 -18.00 -8.58 16.29
C PRO A 280 -18.16 -8.19 17.75
N CYS A 281 -19.37 -7.81 18.16
CA CYS A 281 -19.70 -7.50 19.55
C CYS A 281 -19.66 -8.76 20.45
N PRO A 282 -19.65 -8.60 21.79
CA PRO A 282 -19.74 -9.72 22.71
C PRO A 282 -20.90 -10.67 22.36
N PRO A 283 -20.72 -12.00 22.36
CA PRO A 283 -21.76 -12.95 21.98
C PRO A 283 -23.07 -12.80 22.76
N THR A 284 -22.99 -12.35 24.01
CA THR A 284 -24.14 -12.12 24.90
C THR A 284 -25.03 -10.95 24.46
N THR A 285 -24.50 -10.03 23.63
CA THR A 285 -25.20 -8.82 23.19
C THR A 285 -25.25 -8.70 21.66
N ALA A 286 -24.74 -9.67 20.91
CA ALA A 286 -24.64 -9.61 19.44
C ALA A 286 -25.95 -9.22 18.75
N THR A 287 -27.07 -9.87 19.11
CA THR A 287 -28.39 -9.61 18.50
C THR A 287 -28.91 -8.19 18.72
N ARG A 288 -28.49 -7.52 19.80
CA ARG A 288 -28.84 -6.12 20.07
C ARG A 288 -28.20 -5.18 19.05
N PHE A 289 -27.00 -5.51 18.58
CA PHE A 289 -26.20 -4.64 17.72
C PHE A 289 -26.45 -4.87 16.22
N ASP A 290 -27.12 -5.95 15.82
CA ASP A 290 -27.46 -6.23 14.41
C ASP A 290 -28.33 -5.13 13.76
N ALA A 291 -29.26 -4.55 14.53
CA ALA A 291 -30.08 -3.44 14.04
C ALA A 291 -29.24 -2.17 13.85
N MET A 292 -28.33 -1.92 14.78
CA MET A 292 -27.46 -0.75 14.79
C MET A 292 -26.40 -0.82 13.68
N GLU A 293 -25.84 -1.99 13.44
CA GLU A 293 -24.92 -2.23 12.32
C GLU A 293 -25.57 -1.90 10.98
N ARG A 294 -26.84 -2.27 10.76
CA ARG A 294 -27.58 -1.92 9.54
C ARG A 294 -27.80 -0.42 9.39
N GLU A 295 -28.05 0.30 10.48
CA GLU A 295 -28.17 1.76 10.45
C GLU A 295 -26.83 2.43 10.08
N VAL A 296 -25.74 2.03 10.75
CA VAL A 296 -24.39 2.51 10.47
C VAL A 296 -23.99 2.21 9.02
N GLN A 297 -24.29 1.00 8.54
CA GLN A 297 -24.06 0.60 7.14
C GLN A 297 -24.77 1.50 6.15
N SER A 298 -26.04 1.84 6.42
CA SER A 298 -26.82 2.73 5.54
C SER A 298 -26.23 4.14 5.49
N LYS A 299 -25.76 4.68 6.62
CA LYS A 299 -25.18 6.03 6.68
C LYS A 299 -23.80 6.08 6.02
N ILE A 300 -22.91 5.13 6.33
CA ILE A 300 -21.58 5.06 5.71
C ILE A 300 -21.70 4.79 4.20
N GLY A 301 -22.68 4.00 3.75
CA GLY A 301 -22.91 3.73 2.33
C GLY A 301 -23.25 4.97 1.48
N ALA A 302 -23.61 6.09 2.10
CA ALA A 302 -23.83 7.37 1.41
C ALA A 302 -22.53 8.20 1.21
N LEU A 303 -21.43 7.81 1.87
CA LEU A 303 -20.14 8.48 1.78
C LEU A 303 -19.35 7.99 0.57
N GLN A 304 -18.51 8.84 -0.01
CA GLN A 304 -17.73 8.52 -1.21
C GLN A 304 -16.34 7.99 -0.86
N ASN A 305 -15.70 8.58 0.16
CA ASN A 305 -14.32 8.29 0.54
C ASN A 305 -14.22 7.33 1.74
N VAL A 306 -15.35 6.89 2.29
CA VAL A 306 -15.43 5.97 3.42
C VAL A 306 -16.20 4.73 2.99
N THR A 307 -15.62 3.57 3.23
CA THR A 307 -16.25 2.27 2.97
C THR A 307 -16.36 1.47 4.26
N MET A 308 -17.26 0.48 4.30
CA MET A 308 -17.50 -0.32 5.50
C MET A 308 -17.39 -1.82 5.20
N GLN A 309 -16.87 -2.59 6.15
CA GLN A 309 -17.02 -4.04 6.22
C GLN A 309 -17.85 -4.43 7.44
N SER A 310 -18.84 -5.29 7.23
CA SER A 310 -19.70 -5.82 8.30
C SER A 310 -18.95 -6.78 9.22
N SER A 311 -19.36 -6.83 10.48
CA SER A 311 -18.83 -7.77 11.47
C SER A 311 -19.10 -9.22 11.08
N GLY A 312 -20.23 -9.49 10.41
CA GLY A 312 -20.59 -10.80 9.89
C GLY A 312 -19.58 -11.37 8.88
N LEU A 313 -18.86 -10.52 8.14
CA LEU A 313 -17.81 -10.99 7.23
C LEU A 313 -16.63 -11.56 8.02
N LEU A 314 -16.19 -10.87 9.08
CA LEU A 314 -15.11 -11.35 9.95
C LEU A 314 -15.53 -12.65 10.67
N LEU A 315 -16.76 -12.73 11.18
CA LEU A 315 -17.30 -13.95 11.78
C LEU A 315 -17.30 -15.10 10.78
N SER A 316 -17.79 -14.88 9.56
CA SER A 316 -17.83 -15.94 8.54
C SER A 316 -16.42 -16.47 8.20
N LEU A 317 -15.42 -15.59 8.12
CA LEU A 317 -14.03 -15.99 7.87
C LEU A 317 -13.45 -16.76 9.05
N PHE A 318 -13.81 -16.38 10.28
CA PHE A 318 -13.39 -17.07 11.47
C PHE A 318 -14.01 -18.47 11.57
N GLU A 319 -15.33 -18.58 11.40
CA GLU A 319 -16.08 -19.84 11.47
C GLU A 319 -15.68 -20.85 10.39
N GLN A 320 -15.16 -20.39 9.26
CA GLN A 320 -14.60 -21.27 8.21
C GLN A 320 -13.31 -21.98 8.64
N GLN A 321 -12.54 -21.40 9.57
CA GLN A 321 -11.20 -21.89 9.94
C GLN A 321 -11.10 -22.38 11.38
N TYR A 322 -11.95 -21.89 12.27
CA TYR A 322 -11.86 -22.10 13.70
C TYR A 322 -13.19 -22.54 14.28
N THR A 323 -13.12 -23.48 15.22
CA THR A 323 -14.27 -23.94 16.04
C THR A 323 -14.21 -23.40 17.47
N THR A 324 -13.17 -22.64 17.82
CA THR A 324 -12.97 -22.04 19.15
C THR A 324 -13.77 -20.75 19.31
N ALA A 325 -13.89 -20.24 20.53
CA ALA A 325 -14.49 -18.91 20.74
C ALA A 325 -13.63 -17.80 20.11
N PHE A 326 -14.28 -16.84 19.45
CA PHE A 326 -13.60 -15.65 18.91
C PHE A 326 -13.38 -14.55 19.97
N TYR A 327 -14.12 -14.62 21.07
CA TYR A 327 -14.22 -13.58 22.10
C TYR A 327 -13.66 -14.04 23.45
N ASP A 328 -12.90 -13.16 24.12
CA ASP A 328 -12.36 -13.35 25.47
C ASP A 328 -12.93 -12.29 26.42
N ALA A 329 -13.93 -12.69 27.22
CA ALA A 329 -14.59 -11.80 28.17
C ALA A 329 -13.68 -11.30 29.31
N ILE A 330 -12.64 -12.07 29.66
CA ILE A 330 -11.76 -11.73 30.78
C ILE A 330 -10.74 -10.69 30.32
N ALA A 331 -10.14 -10.91 29.15
CA ALA A 331 -9.22 -9.98 28.53
C ALA A 331 -9.91 -8.65 28.18
N ASP A 332 -11.14 -8.71 27.63
CA ASP A 332 -11.95 -7.51 27.35
C ASP A 332 -12.14 -6.66 28.60
N LYS A 333 -12.56 -7.29 29.71
CA LYS A 333 -12.82 -6.55 30.96
C LYS A 333 -11.55 -5.97 31.59
N ARG A 334 -10.38 -6.59 31.39
CA ARG A 334 -9.14 -6.18 32.06
C ARG A 334 -8.33 -5.15 31.29
N GLN A 335 -8.31 -5.27 29.97
CA GLN A 335 -7.40 -4.53 29.10
C GLN A 335 -8.09 -4.02 27.83
N HIS A 336 -9.41 -4.18 27.73
CA HIS A 336 -10.17 -3.86 26.53
C HIS A 336 -9.61 -4.55 25.28
N SER A 337 -9.16 -5.80 25.44
CA SER A 337 -8.66 -6.67 24.38
C SER A 337 -9.63 -7.84 24.20
N PRO A 338 -10.70 -7.68 23.38
CA PRO A 338 -11.84 -8.59 23.39
C PRO A 338 -11.67 -9.89 22.60
N TYR A 339 -10.63 -10.00 21.77
CA TYR A 339 -10.54 -11.05 20.77
C TYR A 339 -9.45 -12.06 21.10
N THR A 340 -9.76 -13.34 20.86
CA THR A 340 -8.77 -14.41 20.98
C THR A 340 -7.72 -14.30 19.88
N GLN A 341 -6.56 -14.96 20.05
CA GLN A 341 -5.49 -14.97 19.05
C GLN A 341 -5.97 -15.46 17.67
N ALA A 342 -6.87 -16.44 17.64
CA ALA A 342 -7.45 -16.95 16.40
C ALA A 342 -8.24 -15.85 15.66
N MET A 343 -9.02 -15.05 16.39
CA MET A 343 -9.78 -13.94 15.81
C MET A 343 -8.86 -12.79 15.39
N LEU A 344 -7.82 -12.50 16.18
CA LEU A 344 -6.78 -11.53 15.81
C LEU A 344 -6.10 -11.90 14.48
N ASN A 345 -5.78 -13.18 14.25
CA ASN A 345 -5.22 -13.64 12.98
C ASN A 345 -6.16 -13.40 11.79
N VAL A 346 -7.46 -13.67 11.96
CA VAL A 346 -8.49 -13.41 10.94
C VAL A 346 -8.62 -11.91 10.65
N MET A 347 -8.57 -11.07 11.69
CA MET A 347 -8.58 -9.62 11.54
C MET A 347 -7.31 -9.13 10.82
N SER A 348 -6.12 -9.62 11.16
CA SER A 348 -4.88 -9.30 10.44
C SER A 348 -4.95 -9.70 8.97
N LEU A 349 -5.51 -10.86 8.65
CA LEU A 349 -5.76 -11.29 7.27
C LEU A 349 -6.73 -10.34 6.56
N SER A 350 -7.82 -9.93 7.21
CA SER A 350 -8.79 -8.99 6.64
C SER A 350 -8.17 -7.61 6.36
N LEU A 351 -7.40 -7.07 7.32
CA LEU A 351 -6.67 -5.81 7.17
C LEU A 351 -5.66 -5.89 6.03
N CYS A 352 -4.84 -6.96 5.99
CA CYS A 352 -3.88 -7.19 4.91
C CYS A 352 -4.58 -7.25 3.54
N ARG A 353 -5.76 -7.86 3.45
CA ARG A 353 -6.56 -7.88 2.22
C ARG A 353 -7.06 -6.48 1.80
N GLN A 354 -7.41 -5.60 2.74
CA GLN A 354 -7.76 -4.21 2.41
C GLN A 354 -6.56 -3.46 1.82
N ILE A 355 -5.41 -3.56 2.51
CA ILE A 355 -4.15 -2.93 2.10
C ILE A 355 -3.73 -3.45 0.72
N CYS A 356 -3.78 -4.76 0.52
CA CYS A 356 -3.54 -5.40 -0.76
C CYS A 356 -4.46 -4.85 -1.87
N ARG A 357 -5.76 -4.73 -1.60
CA ARG A 357 -6.73 -4.27 -2.60
C ARG A 357 -6.39 -2.88 -3.14
N LEU A 358 -5.92 -1.98 -2.27
CA LEU A 358 -5.59 -0.61 -2.64
C LEU A 358 -4.20 -0.49 -3.25
N PHE A 359 -3.19 -1.12 -2.65
CA PHE A 359 -1.80 -0.88 -3.07
C PHE A 359 -1.27 -1.85 -4.12
N ARG A 360 -1.92 -3.00 -4.32
CA ARG A 360 -1.62 -3.87 -5.47
C ARG A 360 -2.21 -3.33 -6.77
N ALA A 361 -3.01 -2.25 -6.71
CA ALA A 361 -3.91 -1.84 -7.79
C ALA A 361 -3.30 -1.08 -8.98
N ALA A 362 -2.02 -0.67 -8.98
CA ALA A 362 -1.45 0.03 -10.14
C ALA A 362 -0.60 -0.85 -11.06
N SER A 363 0.24 -1.72 -10.49
CA SER A 363 1.24 -2.49 -11.26
C SER A 363 1.00 -4.00 -11.26
N SER A 364 -0.03 -4.51 -10.59
CA SER A 364 -0.27 -5.98 -10.47
C SER A 364 -1.70 -6.42 -10.75
N ARG A 365 -2.56 -5.54 -11.29
CA ARG A 365 -3.90 -5.96 -11.72
C ARG A 365 -3.77 -7.00 -12.81
N LYS A 366 -4.20 -8.22 -12.49
CA LYS A 366 -4.36 -9.29 -13.46
C LYS A 366 -5.46 -8.90 -14.45
N LYS A 367 -5.15 -9.00 -15.73
CA LYS A 367 -6.01 -8.61 -16.85
C LYS A 367 -6.41 -9.81 -17.69
N VAL A 368 -5.60 -10.87 -17.70
CA VAL A 368 -5.80 -12.03 -18.57
C VAL A 368 -5.80 -13.32 -17.75
N ILE A 369 -6.77 -14.19 -17.99
CA ILE A 369 -6.78 -15.58 -17.52
C ILE A 369 -6.50 -16.46 -18.74
N VAL A 370 -5.43 -17.24 -18.68
CA VAL A 370 -5.06 -18.24 -19.67
C VAL A 370 -5.41 -19.61 -19.13
N LEU A 371 -6.19 -20.35 -19.91
CA LEU A 371 -6.79 -21.62 -19.51
C LEU A 371 -6.23 -22.76 -20.35
N ASP A 372 -5.83 -23.84 -19.70
CA ASP A 372 -5.72 -25.15 -20.36
C ASP A 372 -7.11 -25.75 -20.65
N CYS A 373 -7.18 -26.76 -21.53
CA CYS A 373 -8.43 -27.40 -21.94
C CYS A 373 -8.65 -28.73 -21.23
N ASP A 374 -7.91 -29.77 -21.62
CA ASP A 374 -8.09 -31.13 -21.09
C ASP A 374 -7.79 -31.20 -19.59
N ASN A 375 -8.64 -31.88 -18.84
CA ASN A 375 -8.60 -31.97 -17.36
C ASN A 375 -8.66 -30.63 -16.60
N THR A 376 -8.80 -29.50 -17.30
CA THR A 376 -8.93 -28.16 -16.73
C THR A 376 -10.33 -27.59 -16.98
N LEU A 377 -10.76 -27.44 -18.24
CA LEU A 377 -12.09 -26.95 -18.61
C LEU A 377 -13.14 -28.06 -18.71
N TRP A 378 -12.70 -29.30 -18.92
CA TRP A 378 -13.48 -30.53 -18.93
C TRP A 378 -12.58 -31.68 -18.49
N GLY A 379 -13.16 -32.85 -18.19
CA GLY A 379 -12.42 -34.05 -17.83
C GLY A 379 -12.18 -34.97 -19.03
N GLY A 380 -11.00 -35.58 -19.06
CA GLY A 380 -10.57 -36.47 -20.15
C GLY A 380 -9.83 -35.73 -21.26
N ALA A 381 -9.00 -36.46 -21.99
CA ALA A 381 -8.25 -35.92 -23.12
C ALA A 381 -9.11 -35.97 -24.38
N VAL A 382 -9.44 -34.82 -24.97
CA VAL A 382 -10.39 -34.74 -26.10
C VAL A 382 -9.97 -35.61 -27.29
N ALA A 383 -8.67 -35.77 -27.52
CA ALA A 383 -8.13 -36.62 -28.60
C ALA A 383 -8.43 -38.11 -28.40
N GLU A 384 -8.63 -38.56 -27.15
CA GLU A 384 -8.87 -39.97 -26.82
C GLU A 384 -10.37 -40.27 -26.71
N VAL A 385 -11.12 -39.41 -26.02
CA VAL A 385 -12.55 -39.63 -25.73
C VAL A 385 -13.49 -38.99 -26.75
N GLY A 386 -12.96 -38.12 -27.60
CA GLY A 386 -13.73 -37.31 -28.55
C GLY A 386 -14.62 -36.26 -27.88
N PRO A 387 -15.20 -35.32 -28.67
CA PRO A 387 -16.06 -34.25 -28.16
C PRO A 387 -17.25 -34.72 -27.29
N SER A 388 -17.87 -35.84 -27.63
CA SER A 388 -19.01 -36.39 -26.88
C SER A 388 -18.59 -37.10 -25.58
N GLY A 389 -17.33 -37.52 -25.46
CA GLY A 389 -16.82 -38.29 -24.33
C GLY A 389 -16.21 -37.45 -23.21
N ILE A 390 -16.01 -36.14 -23.40
CA ILE A 390 -15.48 -35.27 -22.35
C ILE A 390 -16.47 -35.13 -21.17
N ASP A 391 -15.93 -35.11 -19.95
CA ASP A 391 -16.67 -34.97 -18.71
C ASP A 391 -16.90 -33.49 -18.36
N LEU A 392 -18.16 -33.10 -18.23
CA LEU A 392 -18.60 -31.77 -17.80
C LEU A 392 -19.19 -31.81 -16.38
N GLY A 393 -18.56 -32.57 -15.49
CA GLY A 393 -18.94 -32.64 -14.09
C GLY A 393 -18.91 -31.29 -13.35
N PRO A 394 -19.52 -31.20 -12.15
CA PRO A 394 -19.76 -29.95 -11.44
C PRO A 394 -18.53 -29.06 -11.23
N ARG A 395 -17.34 -29.65 -11.04
CA ARG A 395 -16.08 -28.90 -10.85
C ARG A 395 -15.70 -28.10 -12.08
N PHE A 396 -15.87 -28.68 -13.27
CA PHE A 396 -15.50 -28.08 -14.54
C PHE A 396 -16.46 -26.95 -14.90
N LEU A 397 -17.77 -27.21 -14.77
CA LEU A 397 -18.79 -26.18 -14.97
C LEU A 397 -18.67 -25.04 -13.95
N SER A 398 -18.24 -25.31 -12.71
CA SER A 398 -17.98 -24.25 -11.72
C SER A 398 -16.81 -23.36 -12.14
N LEU A 399 -15.72 -23.95 -12.62
CA LEU A 399 -14.59 -23.17 -13.15
C LEU A 399 -15.02 -22.34 -14.37
N GLN A 400 -15.77 -22.93 -15.31
CA GLN A 400 -16.28 -22.21 -16.48
C GLN A 400 -17.18 -21.02 -16.07
N ARG A 401 -18.11 -21.21 -15.13
CA ARG A 401 -18.95 -20.12 -14.59
C ARG A 401 -18.11 -19.03 -13.94
N PHE A 402 -17.09 -19.41 -13.17
CA PHE A 402 -16.18 -18.48 -12.53
C PHE A 402 -15.44 -17.63 -13.56
N VAL A 403 -14.79 -18.24 -14.55
CA VAL A 403 -14.00 -17.49 -15.55
C VAL A 403 -14.87 -16.60 -16.44
N VAL A 404 -16.09 -17.04 -16.78
CA VAL A 404 -17.06 -16.20 -17.50
C VAL A 404 -17.51 -15.01 -16.65
N ALA A 405 -17.78 -15.19 -15.36
CA ALA A 405 -18.10 -14.09 -14.46
C ALA A 405 -16.93 -13.09 -14.32
N GLN A 406 -15.69 -13.57 -14.36
CA GLN A 406 -14.50 -12.71 -14.38
C GLN A 406 -14.36 -11.96 -15.70
N GLN A 407 -14.67 -12.59 -16.83
CA GLN A 407 -14.70 -11.95 -18.14
C GLN A 407 -15.74 -10.81 -18.20
N GLN A 408 -16.93 -11.05 -17.64
CA GLN A 408 -17.98 -10.02 -17.52
C GLN A 408 -17.57 -8.82 -16.66
N ARG A 409 -16.60 -9.02 -15.74
CA ARG A 409 -15.98 -7.96 -14.92
C ARG A 409 -14.80 -7.26 -15.60
N GLY A 410 -14.52 -7.59 -16.87
CA GLY A 410 -13.50 -6.93 -17.70
C GLY A 410 -12.16 -7.67 -17.81
N MET A 411 -12.07 -8.93 -17.37
CA MET A 411 -10.89 -9.77 -17.65
C MET A 411 -10.94 -10.34 -19.07
N LEU A 412 -9.78 -10.54 -19.68
CA LEU A 412 -9.65 -11.23 -20.95
C LEU A 412 -9.45 -12.73 -20.70
N LEU A 413 -10.07 -13.59 -21.50
CA LEU A 413 -9.83 -15.04 -21.46
C LEU A 413 -9.05 -15.48 -22.69
N ALA A 414 -8.04 -16.31 -22.50
CA ALA A 414 -7.29 -16.94 -23.58
C ALA A 414 -7.12 -18.44 -23.33
N LEU A 415 -6.95 -19.23 -24.39
CA LEU A 415 -6.62 -20.66 -24.28
C LEU A 415 -5.14 -20.89 -24.55
N CYS A 416 -4.49 -21.72 -23.73
CA CYS A 416 -3.15 -22.24 -23.97
C CYS A 416 -3.12 -23.74 -23.64
N SER A 417 -3.21 -24.58 -24.67
CA SER A 417 -3.39 -26.01 -24.48
C SER A 417 -2.61 -26.83 -25.51
N LYS A 418 -2.15 -28.02 -25.09
CA LYS A 418 -1.38 -28.95 -25.93
C LYS A 418 -2.33 -29.93 -26.61
N ASN A 419 -3.07 -29.43 -27.59
CA ASN A 419 -4.01 -30.22 -28.38
C ASN A 419 -3.90 -29.87 -29.87
N ILE A 420 -4.66 -30.62 -30.67
CA ILE A 420 -5.01 -30.25 -32.04
C ILE A 420 -6.16 -29.23 -31.98
N LEU A 421 -6.02 -28.11 -32.70
CA LEU A 421 -6.99 -27.01 -32.64
C LEU A 421 -8.39 -27.48 -33.04
N GLU A 422 -8.49 -28.30 -34.08
CA GLU A 422 -9.73 -28.84 -34.61
C GLU A 422 -10.51 -29.65 -33.56
N ASP A 423 -9.83 -30.44 -32.72
CA ASP A 423 -10.46 -31.25 -31.67
C ASP A 423 -11.04 -30.36 -30.56
N VAL A 424 -10.30 -29.33 -30.14
CA VAL A 424 -10.75 -28.35 -29.15
C VAL A 424 -11.94 -27.57 -29.69
N THR A 425 -11.86 -27.09 -30.94
CA THR A 425 -12.99 -26.39 -31.59
C THR A 425 -14.21 -27.30 -31.73
N ALA A 426 -14.01 -28.58 -32.06
CA ALA A 426 -15.09 -29.56 -32.15
C ALA A 426 -15.74 -29.80 -30.78
N ALA A 427 -14.96 -29.91 -29.70
CA ALA A 427 -15.50 -29.99 -28.33
C ALA A 427 -16.40 -28.79 -27.99
N PHE A 428 -15.91 -27.56 -28.18
CA PHE A 428 -16.70 -26.35 -27.92
C PHE A 428 -17.94 -26.23 -28.81
N THR A 429 -17.87 -26.69 -30.06
CA THR A 429 -19.00 -26.57 -31.00
C THR A 429 -20.05 -27.64 -30.75
N GLN A 430 -19.65 -28.90 -30.56
CA GLN A 430 -20.58 -30.02 -30.38
C GLN A 430 -21.20 -30.07 -28.99
N ARG A 431 -20.50 -29.57 -27.97
CA ARG A 431 -20.98 -29.53 -26.58
C ARG A 431 -21.39 -28.13 -26.14
N ARG A 432 -21.67 -27.23 -27.09
CA ARG A 432 -22.00 -25.82 -26.84
C ARG A 432 -23.14 -25.64 -25.82
N ASP A 433 -24.18 -26.48 -25.90
CA ASP A 433 -25.34 -26.39 -25.01
C ASP A 433 -25.06 -26.92 -23.58
N ASP A 434 -24.00 -27.71 -23.42
CA ASP A 434 -23.59 -28.26 -22.12
C ASP A 434 -22.54 -27.38 -21.41
N MET A 435 -21.85 -26.50 -22.16
CA MET A 435 -20.79 -25.63 -21.64
C MET A 435 -21.32 -24.23 -21.30
N VAL A 436 -20.67 -23.59 -20.31
CA VAL A 436 -20.94 -22.19 -19.97
C VAL A 436 -19.96 -21.26 -20.69
N LEU A 437 -18.71 -21.72 -20.85
CA LEU A 437 -17.71 -21.02 -21.64
C LEU A 437 -17.99 -21.24 -23.13
N ASP A 438 -17.87 -20.17 -23.91
CA ASP A 438 -18.16 -20.15 -25.35
C ASP A 438 -16.95 -19.50 -26.02
N LEU A 439 -16.40 -20.20 -27.01
CA LEU A 439 -15.16 -19.82 -27.67
C LEU A 439 -15.29 -18.48 -28.41
N ASP A 440 -16.41 -18.25 -29.09
CA ASP A 440 -16.62 -17.06 -29.93
C ASP A 440 -16.99 -15.82 -29.08
N LYS A 441 -17.68 -16.05 -27.96
CA LYS A 441 -18.19 -14.96 -27.11
C LYS A 441 -17.22 -14.51 -26.02
N HIS A 442 -16.47 -15.45 -25.44
CA HIS A 442 -15.74 -15.19 -24.20
C HIS A 442 -14.21 -15.19 -24.37
N VAL A 443 -13.69 -15.92 -25.36
CA VAL A 443 -12.24 -16.10 -25.55
C VAL A 443 -11.72 -15.13 -26.61
N VAL A 444 -10.66 -14.38 -26.28
CA VAL A 444 -10.11 -13.35 -27.17
C VAL A 444 -8.87 -13.79 -27.95
N ALA A 445 -8.20 -14.86 -27.49
CA ALA A 445 -7.01 -15.40 -28.14
C ALA A 445 -6.80 -16.87 -27.77
N THR A 446 -6.22 -17.65 -28.68
CA THR A 446 -6.00 -19.09 -28.48
C THR A 446 -4.63 -19.51 -29.01
N LYS A 447 -3.90 -20.29 -28.21
CA LYS A 447 -2.72 -21.04 -28.61
C LYS A 447 -2.93 -22.51 -28.29
N VAL A 448 -3.51 -23.22 -29.25
CA VAL A 448 -3.76 -24.66 -29.16
C VAL A 448 -2.83 -25.36 -30.14
N ASN A 449 -1.70 -25.84 -29.63
CA ASN A 449 -0.65 -26.48 -30.41
C ASN A 449 0.34 -27.22 -29.48
N TRP A 450 1.32 -27.92 -30.05
CA TRP A 450 2.30 -28.70 -29.30
C TRP A 450 3.55 -27.93 -28.83
N GLN A 451 3.58 -26.59 -28.95
CA GLN A 451 4.70 -25.77 -28.45
C GLN A 451 4.69 -25.71 -26.91
N PRO A 452 5.84 -25.39 -26.27
CA PRO A 452 5.89 -25.14 -24.83
C PRO A 452 4.87 -24.07 -24.40
N LYS A 453 4.22 -24.28 -23.24
CA LYS A 453 3.17 -23.36 -22.78
C LYS A 453 3.73 -21.99 -22.43
N SER A 454 4.95 -21.92 -21.91
CA SER A 454 5.67 -20.65 -21.71
C SER A 454 5.82 -19.84 -23.00
N GLU A 455 6.22 -20.47 -24.11
CA GLU A 455 6.36 -19.79 -25.41
C GLU A 455 5.01 -19.30 -25.93
N ASN A 456 3.98 -20.15 -25.86
CA ASN A 456 2.62 -19.79 -26.26
C ASN A 456 2.07 -18.61 -25.43
N ILE A 457 2.28 -18.62 -24.12
CA ILE A 457 1.86 -17.52 -23.23
C ILE A 457 2.64 -16.23 -23.53
N ALA A 458 3.95 -16.32 -23.79
CA ALA A 458 4.75 -15.17 -24.19
C ALA A 458 4.29 -14.57 -25.53
N GLN A 459 3.83 -15.42 -26.47
CA GLN A 459 3.20 -14.96 -27.71
C GLN A 459 1.85 -14.30 -27.44
N LEU A 460 0.99 -14.89 -26.62
CA LEU A 460 -0.30 -14.31 -26.21
C LEU A 460 -0.11 -12.93 -25.58
N ALA A 461 0.90 -12.76 -24.71
CA ALA A 461 1.22 -11.47 -24.10
C ALA A 461 1.59 -10.39 -25.14
N LYS A 462 2.35 -10.77 -26.17
CA LYS A 462 2.68 -9.87 -27.29
C LYS A 462 1.45 -9.54 -28.15
N GLU A 463 0.64 -10.54 -28.50
CA GLU A 463 -0.58 -10.37 -29.31
C GLU A 463 -1.59 -9.44 -28.62
N LEU A 464 -1.75 -9.60 -27.30
CA LEU A 464 -2.64 -8.78 -26.49
C LEU A 464 -2.02 -7.43 -26.09
N SER A 465 -0.74 -7.19 -26.39
CA SER A 465 0.01 -5.99 -25.96
C SER A 465 -0.05 -5.74 -24.44
N LEU A 466 0.09 -6.81 -23.66
CA LEU A 466 0.03 -6.78 -22.19
C LEU A 466 1.28 -7.40 -21.57
N GLY A 467 1.71 -6.87 -20.42
CA GLY A 467 2.83 -7.44 -19.66
C GLY A 467 2.48 -8.79 -19.03
N LEU A 468 3.45 -9.71 -18.95
CA LEU A 468 3.30 -11.05 -18.38
C LEU A 468 2.87 -11.04 -16.89
N ASP A 469 3.23 -9.99 -16.18
CA ASP A 469 2.80 -9.70 -14.81
C ASP A 469 1.29 -9.51 -14.67
N SER A 470 0.57 -9.27 -15.77
CA SER A 470 -0.89 -9.17 -15.81
C SER A 470 -1.61 -10.49 -16.12
N PHE A 471 -0.90 -11.59 -16.32
CA PHE A 471 -1.47 -12.88 -16.68
C PHE A 471 -1.65 -13.79 -15.45
N ILE A 472 -2.72 -14.59 -15.49
CA ILE A 472 -2.96 -15.75 -14.63
C ILE A 472 -3.01 -16.98 -15.52
N PHE A 473 -2.29 -18.04 -15.17
CA PHE A 473 -2.33 -19.32 -15.87
C PHE A 473 -2.97 -20.41 -15.00
N ILE A 474 -3.91 -21.16 -15.57
CA ILE A 474 -4.64 -22.25 -14.89
C ILE A 474 -4.47 -23.53 -15.70
N ASP A 475 -3.91 -24.56 -15.04
CA ASP A 475 -3.60 -25.86 -15.61
C ASP A 475 -3.67 -26.91 -14.50
N ASP A 476 -4.16 -28.11 -14.81
CA ASP A 476 -4.21 -29.20 -13.85
C ASP A 476 -2.86 -29.94 -13.73
N ASN A 477 -2.01 -29.85 -14.75
CA ASN A 477 -0.72 -30.53 -14.81
C ASN A 477 0.38 -29.73 -14.09
N PRO A 478 0.93 -30.25 -12.97
CA PRO A 478 1.97 -29.55 -12.22
C PRO A 478 3.28 -29.37 -13.00
N LEU A 479 3.56 -30.25 -13.98
CA LEU A 479 4.76 -30.11 -14.82
C LEU A 479 4.66 -28.91 -15.75
N GLU A 480 3.49 -28.67 -16.34
CA GLU A 480 3.25 -27.50 -17.18
C GLU A 480 3.26 -26.21 -16.35
N CYS A 481 2.64 -26.24 -15.15
CA CYS A 481 2.73 -25.11 -14.21
C CYS A 481 4.19 -24.76 -13.86
N ASN A 482 5.01 -25.77 -13.56
CA ASN A 482 6.41 -25.55 -13.18
C ASN A 482 7.29 -25.08 -14.35
N GLU A 483 7.02 -25.60 -15.56
CA GLU A 483 7.67 -25.14 -16.79
C GLU A 483 7.42 -23.64 -17.01
N VAL A 484 6.15 -23.24 -16.96
CA VAL A 484 5.73 -21.84 -17.10
C VAL A 484 6.31 -20.98 -15.97
N ALA A 485 6.28 -21.45 -14.72
CA ALA A 485 6.81 -20.71 -13.58
C ALA A 485 8.33 -20.46 -13.68
N THR A 486 9.07 -21.45 -14.18
CA THR A 486 10.52 -21.35 -14.38
C THR A 486 10.86 -20.40 -15.54
N ALA A 487 10.15 -20.53 -16.66
CA ALA A 487 10.42 -19.75 -17.86
C ALA A 487 9.90 -18.30 -17.76
N LEU A 488 8.79 -18.08 -17.07
CA LEU A 488 8.09 -16.78 -16.96
C LEU A 488 7.82 -16.41 -15.48
N PRO A 489 8.82 -15.99 -14.70
CA PRO A 489 8.67 -15.76 -13.25
C PRO A 489 7.65 -14.69 -12.84
N SER A 490 7.24 -13.83 -13.79
CA SER A 490 6.27 -12.75 -13.53
C SER A 490 4.81 -13.20 -13.61
N ILE A 491 4.52 -14.39 -14.14
CA ILE A 491 3.14 -14.89 -14.23
C ILE A 491 2.65 -15.44 -12.90
N THR A 492 1.37 -15.31 -12.61
CA THR A 492 0.74 -16.00 -11.47
C THR A 492 0.09 -17.27 -11.98
N PHE A 493 0.31 -18.39 -11.31
CA PHE A 493 -0.35 -19.66 -11.62
C PHE A 493 -1.31 -20.04 -10.50
N ALA A 494 -2.32 -20.83 -10.83
CA ALA A 494 -3.19 -21.49 -9.86
C ALA A 494 -3.23 -22.98 -10.21
N SER A 495 -2.76 -23.83 -9.30
CA SER A 495 -2.79 -25.29 -9.45
C SER A 495 -3.69 -25.92 -8.40
N LYS A 496 -4.09 -27.18 -8.60
CA LYS A 496 -4.96 -27.96 -7.70
C LYS A 496 -4.43 -28.08 -6.24
N PHE A 497 -3.20 -27.62 -5.98
CA PHE A 497 -2.49 -27.75 -4.71
C PHE A 497 -2.23 -26.41 -3.99
N GLU A 498 -2.74 -25.27 -4.49
CA GLU A 498 -2.57 -23.94 -3.85
C GLU A 498 -3.89 -23.16 -3.71
#